data_AF-A0A953B2H9-F1
#
_entry.id   AF-A0A953B2H9-F1
#
_cell.length_a   1.000
_cell.length_b   1.000
_cell.length_c   1.000
_cell.angle_alpha   90.00
_cell.angle_beta   90.00
_cell.angle_gamma   90.00
#
_symmetry.space_group_name_H-M   'P 1'
#
loop_
_entity.id
_entity.type
_entity.pdbx_description
1 polymer ?
#
loop_
_entity_poly.entity_id
_entity_poly.type
_entity_poly.pdbx_seq_one_letter_code
_entity_poly.pdbx_strand_id
1 'polypeptide(L)'
;MSAVRPPAHAGRFYPHDPTTLRTIVAGLVEQARPRPPDEAVPRAIIVPHAGYAYSGAVAARGHATLAPAAGRLRRVVLLGPAHYVWVRGVAAPAAMAFGTPLGLVPID
;
A
#
# COMPACT_ATOMS: atom_id res chain seq x y z
N MET A 1 6.65 19.90 -16.01
CA MET A 1 5.80 18.76 -16.43
C MET A 1 5.39 17.98 -15.18
N SER A 2 4.12 18.12 -14.83
CA SER A 2 3.40 17.48 -13.72
C SER A 2 3.18 15.99 -14.03
N ALA A 3 4.19 15.14 -13.80
CA ALA A 3 4.09 13.73 -14.18
C ALA A 3 3.50 12.88 -13.05
N VAL A 4 2.41 12.16 -13.37
CA VAL A 4 1.89 11.05 -12.56
C VAL A 4 2.80 9.84 -12.79
N ARG A 5 3.26 9.18 -11.71
CA ARG A 5 3.99 7.91 -11.83
C ARG A 5 3.00 6.77 -12.10
N PRO A 6 3.10 6.02 -13.21
CA PRO A 6 2.14 4.96 -13.52
C PRO A 6 2.28 3.74 -12.59
N PRO A 7 1.23 2.91 -12.45
CA PRO A 7 1.26 1.69 -11.65
C PRO A 7 2.07 0.59 -12.35
N ALA A 8 3.40 0.64 -12.26
CA ALA A 8 4.33 -0.21 -13.02
C ALA A 8 4.20 -1.74 -12.83
N HIS A 9 3.44 -2.19 -11.83
CA HIS A 9 3.24 -3.61 -11.53
C HIS A 9 1.78 -4.08 -11.59
N ALA A 10 0.85 -3.20 -12.01
CA ALA A 10 -0.53 -3.59 -12.30
C ALA A 10 -0.55 -4.63 -13.44
N GLY A 11 -1.38 -5.67 -13.29
CA GLY A 11 -1.44 -6.81 -14.21
C GLY A 11 -0.37 -7.89 -13.97
N ARG A 12 0.62 -7.66 -13.09
CA ARG A 12 1.65 -8.65 -12.75
C ARG A 12 1.64 -9.03 -11.26
N PHE A 13 1.66 -8.04 -10.37
CA PHE A 13 1.70 -8.29 -8.92
C PHE A 13 0.31 -8.24 -8.30
N TYR A 14 -0.59 -7.49 -8.92
CA TYR A 14 -1.97 -7.31 -8.54
C TYR A 14 -2.79 -7.00 -9.81
N PRO A 15 -4.11 -7.20 -9.82
CA PRO A 15 -4.93 -6.95 -11.00
C PRO A 15 -4.84 -5.51 -11.52
N HIS A 16 -4.86 -5.35 -12.84
CA HIS A 16 -5.02 -4.05 -13.47
C HIS A 16 -6.47 -3.55 -13.42
N ASP A 17 -7.44 -4.45 -13.46
CA ASP A 17 -8.86 -4.11 -13.41
C ASP A 17 -9.24 -3.56 -12.02
N PRO A 18 -9.80 -2.33 -11.92
CA PRO A 18 -10.11 -1.71 -10.64
C PRO A 18 -11.16 -2.46 -9.84
N THR A 19 -12.16 -3.05 -10.50
CA THR A 19 -13.24 -3.79 -9.82
C THR A 19 -12.68 -5.04 -9.18
N THR A 20 -11.91 -5.82 -9.93
CA THR A 20 -11.22 -7.03 -9.45
C THR A 20 -10.27 -6.70 -8.31
N LEU A 21 -9.46 -5.64 -8.46
CA LEU A 21 -8.54 -5.21 -7.42
C LEU A 21 -9.28 -4.84 -6.13
N ARG A 22 -10.38 -4.10 -6.23
CA ARG A 22 -11.18 -3.68 -5.06
C ARG A 22 -11.78 -4.89 -4.34
N THR A 23 -12.31 -5.87 -5.07
CA THR A 23 -12.84 -7.12 -4.51
C THR A 23 -11.76 -7.91 -3.78
N ILE A 24 -10.57 -8.07 -4.39
CA ILE A 24 -9.46 -8.79 -3.74
C ILE A 24 -9.02 -8.07 -2.47
N VAL A 25 -8.80 -6.75 -2.53
CA VAL A 25 -8.36 -5.99 -1.36
C VAL A 25 -9.39 -6.04 -0.23
N ALA A 26 -10.68 -5.89 -0.55
CA ALA A 26 -11.76 -5.99 0.43
C ALA A 26 -11.76 -7.36 1.11
N GLY A 27 -11.72 -8.45 0.34
CA GLY A 27 -11.69 -9.80 0.88
C GLY A 27 -10.45 -10.09 1.75
N LEU A 28 -9.27 -9.59 1.34
CA LEU A 28 -8.05 -9.73 2.13
C LEU A 28 -8.14 -8.98 3.48
N VAL A 29 -8.73 -7.79 3.49
CA VAL A 29 -8.93 -6.99 4.71
C VAL A 29 -9.99 -7.62 5.61
N GLU A 30 -11.08 -8.14 5.05
CA GLU A 30 -12.12 -8.85 5.81
C GLU A 30 -11.59 -10.12 6.49
N GLN A 31 -10.72 -10.85 5.80
CA GLN A 31 -10.07 -12.06 6.34
C GLN A 31 -8.93 -11.74 7.34
N ALA A 32 -8.52 -10.47 7.47
CA ALA A 32 -7.52 -10.09 8.44
C ALA A 32 -8.06 -10.31 9.85
N ARG A 33 -7.26 -10.94 10.72
CA ARG A 33 -7.68 -11.23 12.09
C ARG A 33 -8.01 -9.94 12.83
N PRO A 34 -9.12 -9.91 13.59
CA PRO A 34 -9.47 -8.76 14.40
C PRO A 34 -8.38 -8.51 15.45
N ARG A 35 -8.07 -7.22 15.63
CA ARG A 35 -7.14 -6.74 16.65
C ARG A 35 -7.79 -6.87 18.03
N PRO A 36 -7.03 -7.22 19.09
CA PRO A 36 -7.51 -7.06 20.47
C PRO A 36 -8.00 -5.63 20.71
N PRO A 37 -9.13 -5.40 21.41
CA PRO A 37 -9.72 -4.06 21.57
C PRO A 37 -8.75 -3.03 22.15
N ASP A 38 -7.92 -3.45 23.11
CA ASP A 38 -7.13 -2.56 23.96
C ASP A 38 -5.73 -2.23 23.42
N GLU A 39 -5.31 -2.84 22.31
CA GLU A 39 -3.99 -2.54 21.75
C GLU A 39 -3.97 -1.11 21.15
N ALA A 40 -2.80 -0.47 21.11
CA ALA A 40 -2.68 0.87 20.53
C ALA A 40 -2.66 0.81 19.00
N VAL A 41 -3.15 1.84 18.31
CA VAL A 41 -2.93 1.96 16.86
C VAL A 41 -1.45 2.20 16.61
N PRO A 42 -0.76 1.36 15.82
CA PRO A 42 0.66 1.53 15.58
C PRO A 42 0.91 2.80 14.74
N ARG A 43 2.05 3.45 15.00
CA ARG A 43 2.54 4.60 14.20
C ARG A 43 3.20 4.18 12.89
N ALA A 44 3.67 2.93 12.81
CA ALA A 44 4.31 2.36 11.64
C ALA A 44 3.96 0.87 11.55
N ILE A 45 3.88 0.35 10.33
CA ILE A 45 3.71 -1.08 10.05
C ILE A 45 4.77 -1.52 9.06
N ILE A 46 5.17 -2.80 9.14
CA ILE A 46 6.04 -3.44 8.15
C ILE A 46 5.20 -4.52 7.48
N VAL A 47 5.11 -4.45 6.15
CA VAL A 47 4.34 -5.39 5.34
C VAL A 47 5.19 -5.90 4.18
N PRO A 48 4.97 -7.15 3.72
CA PRO A 48 5.62 -7.66 2.52
C PRO A 48 5.13 -6.94 1.26
N HIS A 49 5.92 -6.97 0.19
CA HIS A 49 5.64 -6.29 -1.09
C HIS A 49 5.68 -7.23 -2.30
N ALA A 50 5.55 -8.54 -2.10
CA ALA A 50 5.42 -9.49 -3.21
C ALA A 50 4.01 -9.39 -3.84
N GLY A 51 3.78 -10.12 -4.93
CA GLY A 51 2.43 -10.19 -5.53
C GLY A 51 1.35 -10.61 -4.53
N TYR A 52 0.12 -10.13 -4.73
CA TYR A 52 -0.99 -10.32 -3.78
C TYR A 52 -1.33 -11.79 -3.54
N ALA A 53 -1.17 -12.65 -4.55
CA ALA A 53 -1.35 -14.10 -4.42
C ALA A 53 -0.42 -14.73 -3.37
N TYR A 54 0.77 -14.14 -3.16
CA TYR A 54 1.77 -14.69 -2.24
C TYR A 54 1.77 -13.98 -0.88
N SER A 55 1.52 -12.67 -0.86
CA SER A 55 1.75 -11.86 0.34
C SER A 55 0.57 -10.98 0.76
N GLY A 56 -0.51 -10.94 -0.02
CA GLY A 56 -1.66 -10.07 0.23
C GLY A 56 -2.30 -10.30 1.60
N ALA A 57 -2.48 -11.55 2.01
CA ALA A 57 -3.07 -11.89 3.31
C ALA A 57 -2.22 -11.42 4.50
N VAL A 58 -0.88 -11.47 4.37
CA VAL A 58 0.04 -11.00 5.42
C VAL A 58 0.05 -9.47 5.46
N ALA A 59 0.13 -8.81 4.30
CA ALA A 59 0.05 -7.36 4.23
C ALA A 59 -1.28 -6.81 4.79
N ALA A 60 -2.40 -7.47 4.48
CA ALA A 60 -3.71 -7.07 4.98
C ALA A 60 -3.82 -7.13 6.50
N ARG A 61 -3.20 -8.10 7.17
CA ARG A 61 -3.12 -8.14 8.65
C ARG A 61 -2.42 -6.92 9.21
N GLY A 62 -1.30 -6.51 8.61
CA GLY A 62 -0.60 -5.28 8.99
C GLY A 62 -1.48 -4.05 8.81
N HIS A 63 -2.14 -3.91 7.66
CA HIS A 63 -3.04 -2.78 7.38
C HIS A 63 -4.28 -2.75 8.30
N ALA A 64 -4.84 -3.90 8.66
CA ALA A 64 -6.00 -3.99 9.55
C ALA A 64 -5.75 -3.40 10.93
N THR A 65 -4.49 -3.39 11.40
CA THR A 65 -4.12 -2.72 12.67
C THR A 65 -4.37 -1.21 12.66
N LEU A 66 -4.43 -0.60 11.46
CA LEU A 66 -4.67 0.83 11.28
C LEU A 66 -6.16 1.19 11.20
N ALA A 67 -7.06 0.21 11.10
CA ALA A 67 -8.50 0.43 10.92
C ALA A 67 -9.13 1.36 11.98
N PRO A 68 -8.77 1.30 13.29
CA PRO A 68 -9.34 2.22 14.28
C PRO A 68 -8.95 3.69 14.07
N ALA A 69 -7.91 3.97 13.28
CA ALA A 69 -7.52 5.31 12.87
C ALA A 69 -7.89 5.64 11.42
N ALA A 70 -8.66 4.78 10.75
CA ALA A 70 -9.18 5.06 9.42
C ALA A 70 -9.94 6.41 9.42
N GLY A 71 -9.63 7.28 8.45
CA GLY A 71 -10.17 8.65 8.38
C GLY A 71 -9.43 9.70 9.23
N ARG A 72 -8.58 9.30 10.18
CA ARG A 72 -7.71 10.21 10.95
C ARG A 72 -6.27 10.27 10.41
N LEU A 73 -5.87 9.25 9.65
CA LEU A 73 -4.58 9.20 8.96
C LEU A 73 -4.62 10.16 7.75
N ARG A 74 -3.83 11.23 7.82
CA ARG A 74 -3.76 12.28 6.78
C ARG A 74 -2.52 12.18 5.89
N ARG A 75 -1.46 11.57 6.40
CA ARG A 75 -0.16 11.44 5.72
C ARG A 75 0.42 10.07 6.00
N VAL A 76 0.95 9.43 4.96
CA VAL A 76 1.64 8.14 5.04
C VAL A 76 3.02 8.31 4.43
N VAL A 77 4.06 7.96 5.17
CA VAL A 77 5.42 7.84 4.64
C VAL A 77 5.62 6.39 4.24
N LEU A 78 5.78 6.13 2.95
CA LEU A 78 6.04 4.79 2.42
C LEU A 78 7.53 4.64 2.10
N LEU A 79 8.18 3.70 2.79
CA LEU A 79 9.59 3.38 2.60
C LEU A 79 9.72 1.98 1.99
N GLY A 80 10.58 1.84 0.99
CA GLY A 80 10.86 0.57 0.34
C GLY A 80 12.30 0.50 -0.16
N PRO A 81 12.88 -0.71 -0.26
CA PRO A 81 14.23 -0.90 -0.78
C PRO A 81 14.29 -0.63 -2.29
N ALA A 82 15.46 -0.18 -2.76
CA ALA A 82 15.76 -0.12 -4.18
C ALA A 82 16.29 -1.48 -4.65
N HIS A 83 15.54 -2.17 -5.51
CA HIS A 83 15.92 -3.50 -6.02
C HIS A 83 16.65 -3.49 -7.36
N TYR A 84 16.59 -2.37 -8.09
CA TYR A 84 17.12 -2.29 -9.47
C TYR A 84 18.37 -1.44 -9.61
N VAL A 85 18.54 -0.43 -8.75
CA VAL A 85 19.66 0.51 -8.81
C VAL A 85 20.23 0.71 -7.42
N TRP A 86 21.55 0.88 -7.33
CA TRP A 86 22.20 1.22 -6.09
C TRP A 86 21.86 2.66 -5.68
N VAL A 87 21.47 2.84 -4.42
CA VAL A 87 21.17 4.16 -3.85
C VAL A 87 21.94 4.30 -2.54
N ARG A 88 22.75 5.36 -2.43
CA ARG A 88 23.35 5.77 -1.16
C ARG A 88 22.44 6.83 -0.53
N GLY A 89 21.79 6.50 0.59
CA GLY A 89 20.82 7.38 1.26
C GLY A 89 19.38 7.06 0.87
N VAL A 90 18.54 8.10 0.77
CA VAL A 90 17.10 7.98 0.43
C VAL A 90 16.82 8.78 -0.85
N ALA A 91 16.02 8.20 -1.74
CA ALA A 91 15.51 8.88 -2.93
C ALA A 91 14.01 9.16 -2.77
N ALA A 92 13.58 10.35 -3.17
CA ALA A 92 12.18 10.75 -3.22
C ALA A 92 11.68 10.77 -4.68
N PRO A 93 10.40 10.46 -4.94
CA PRO A 93 9.83 10.57 -6.28
C PRO A 93 9.81 12.04 -6.74
N ALA A 94 10.16 12.28 -8.00
CA ALA A 94 9.97 13.59 -8.66
C ALA A 94 8.55 13.81 -9.21
N ALA A 95 7.65 12.86 -8.98
CA ALA A 95 6.26 12.89 -9.43
C ALA A 95 5.36 13.66 -8.45
N MET A 96 4.24 14.20 -8.92
CA MET A 96 3.22 14.85 -8.07
C MET A 96 2.19 13.87 -7.52
N ALA A 97 2.03 12.71 -8.15
CA ALA A 97 1.10 11.68 -7.71
C ALA A 97 1.55 10.29 -8.17
N PHE A 98 1.14 9.28 -7.43
CA PHE A 98 1.15 7.89 -7.85
C PHE A 98 -0.19 7.53 -8.50
N GLY A 99 -0.14 6.95 -9.69
CA GLY A 99 -1.29 6.29 -10.30
C GLY A 99 -1.47 4.90 -9.70
N THR A 100 -2.71 4.56 -9.36
CA THR A 100 -3.12 3.21 -9.00
C THR A 100 -4.35 2.84 -9.83
N PRO A 101 -4.70 1.55 -10.00
CA PRO A 101 -5.97 1.20 -10.63
C PRO A 101 -7.19 1.79 -9.90
N LEU A 102 -7.09 2.07 -8.59
CA LEU A 102 -8.18 2.65 -7.80
C LEU A 102 -8.22 4.18 -7.80
N GLY A 103 -7.31 4.84 -8.52
CA GLY A 103 -7.22 6.30 -8.61
C GLY A 103 -5.84 6.85 -8.28
N LEU A 104 -5.74 8.18 -8.27
CA LEU A 104 -4.51 8.91 -7.99
C LEU A 104 -4.30 9.06 -6.48
N VAL A 105 -3.04 8.91 -6.04
CA VAL A 105 -2.60 9.23 -4.69
C VAL A 105 -1.62 10.40 -4.78
N PRO A 106 -1.99 11.61 -4.33
CA PRO A 106 -1.10 12.77 -4.37
C PRO A 106 0.11 12.57 -3.46
N ILE A 107 1.24 13.14 -3.86
CA ILE A 107 2.47 13.21 -3.06
C ILE A 107 2.51 14.59 -2.41
N ASP A 108 2.76 14.63 -1.10
CA ASP A 108 2.95 15.83 -0.28
C ASP A 108 4.33 16.47 -0.53
#